data_AF-A0A7C5DCA0-F1
#
_entry.id   AF-A0A7C5DCA0-F1
#
_cell.length_a   1.000
_cell.length_b   1.000
_cell.length_c   1.000
_cell.angle_alpha   90.00
_cell.angle_beta   90.00
_cell.angle_gamma   90.00
#
_symmetry.space_group_name_H-M   'P 1'
#
loop_
_entity.id
_entity.type
_entity.pdbx_description
1 polymer ?
#
loop_
_entity_poly.entity_id
_entity_poly.type
_entity_poly.pdbx_seq_one_letter_code
_entity_poly.pdbx_strand_id
1 'polypeptide(L)'
;MSLVNQRAIGQDALDFSTALRAALREDPDIILVGEMRDMETIETAMHAAETGHLVLSTLHTVDAKDTINRIIGMFPGNEQNKIRMSLAAVLQGVLSQRLVKTRDGKRAAAIEILLRNARIESLISDGRDGEITDAIAEGKDIYGMQTFDQALLDLYQRGIIDENEALLNATNRGDLKMQLDNFDSANVGRETIEDAMIDLKIEEKV
;
A
#
# COMPACT_ATOMS: atom_id res chain seq x y z
N MET A 1 -21.23 -19.46 -6.30
CA MET A 1 -20.18 -20.47 -6.53
C MET A 1 -19.22 -19.85 -7.53
N SER A 2 -17.91 -19.89 -7.28
CA SER A 2 -16.91 -19.29 -8.18
C SER A 2 -16.12 -20.39 -8.89
N LEU A 3 -15.79 -20.19 -10.16
CA LEU A 3 -14.88 -21.05 -10.92
C LEU A 3 -13.47 -20.44 -10.88
N VAL A 4 -12.45 -21.25 -10.63
CA VAL A 4 -11.05 -20.80 -10.61
C VAL A 4 -10.27 -21.59 -11.65
N ASN A 5 -9.73 -20.89 -12.66
CA ASN A 5 -8.83 -21.44 -13.66
C ASN A 5 -7.43 -20.85 -13.46
N GLN A 6 -6.40 -21.70 -13.38
CA GLN A 6 -5.02 -21.29 -13.14
C GLN A 6 -4.14 -21.72 -14.30
N ARG A 7 -3.25 -20.83 -14.75
CA ARG A 7 -2.33 -21.06 -15.88
C ARG A 7 -0.91 -20.73 -15.47
N ALA A 8 -0.04 -21.72 -15.50
CA ALA A 8 1.39 -21.56 -15.28
C ALA A 8 2.08 -21.18 -16.60
N ILE A 9 2.83 -20.08 -16.57
CA ILE A 9 3.66 -19.67 -17.71
C ILE A 9 4.78 -20.70 -17.92
N GLY A 10 5.01 -21.09 -19.17
CA GLY A 10 5.93 -22.15 -19.59
C GLY A 10 5.30 -23.55 -19.65
N GLN A 11 4.14 -23.76 -19.02
CA GLN A 11 3.43 -25.04 -19.04
C GLN A 11 2.07 -24.94 -19.75
N ASP A 12 1.22 -24.00 -19.30
CA ASP A 12 -0.15 -23.82 -19.82
C ASP A 12 -0.24 -22.67 -20.84
N ALA A 13 0.69 -21.71 -20.77
CA ALA A 13 0.80 -20.59 -21.69
C ALA A 13 2.27 -20.19 -21.91
N LEU A 14 2.59 -19.57 -23.05
CA LEU A 14 3.96 -19.18 -23.40
C LEU A 14 4.44 -17.95 -22.60
N ASP A 15 3.58 -16.94 -22.46
CA ASP A 15 3.86 -15.67 -21.79
C ASP A 15 2.58 -15.05 -21.21
N PHE A 16 2.74 -14.01 -20.38
CA PHE A 16 1.64 -13.35 -19.68
C PHE A 16 0.66 -12.66 -20.63
N SER A 17 1.17 -11.94 -21.62
CA SER A 17 0.33 -11.22 -22.59
C SER A 17 -0.62 -12.16 -23.34
N THR A 18 -0.09 -13.28 -23.85
CA THR A 18 -0.87 -14.31 -24.54
C THR A 18 -1.89 -14.96 -23.61
N ALA A 19 -1.48 -15.32 -22.39
CA ALA A 19 -2.37 -15.91 -21.40
C ALA A 19 -3.54 -14.97 -21.03
N LEU A 20 -3.24 -13.68 -20.84
CA LEU A 20 -4.20 -12.65 -20.46
C LEU A 20 -5.21 -12.35 -21.57
N ARG A 21 -4.76 -12.21 -22.82
CA ARG A 21 -5.65 -12.06 -23.98
C ARG A 21 -6.59 -13.25 -24.16
N ALA A 22 -6.08 -14.46 -23.92
CA ALA A 22 -6.91 -15.66 -23.97
C ALA A 22 -7.95 -15.65 -22.84
N ALA A 23 -7.54 -15.30 -21.62
CA ALA A 23 -8.44 -15.22 -20.47
C ALA A 23 -9.62 -14.25 -20.71
N LEU A 24 -9.39 -13.11 -21.36
CA LEU A 24 -10.45 -12.15 -21.71
C LEU A 24 -11.55 -12.70 -22.63
N ARG A 25 -11.31 -13.83 -23.30
CA ARG A 25 -12.32 -14.50 -24.15
C ARG A 25 -13.05 -15.64 -23.43
N GLU A 26 -12.77 -15.84 -22.15
CA GLU A 26 -13.35 -16.90 -21.32
C GLU A 26 -14.39 -16.38 -20.34
N ASP A 27 -14.92 -15.18 -20.59
CA ASP A 27 -15.93 -14.52 -19.77
C ASP A 27 -15.53 -14.42 -18.28
N PRO A 28 -14.32 -13.93 -17.94
CA PRO A 28 -13.87 -13.87 -16.55
C PRO A 28 -14.52 -12.70 -15.81
N ASP A 29 -14.75 -12.84 -14.51
CA ASP A 29 -15.09 -11.71 -13.64
C ASP A 29 -13.83 -11.05 -13.04
N ILE A 30 -12.83 -11.89 -12.69
CA ILE A 30 -11.61 -11.51 -11.98
C ILE A 30 -10.41 -12.13 -12.69
N ILE A 31 -9.38 -11.32 -12.92
CA ILE A 31 -8.13 -11.76 -13.53
C ILE A 31 -6.98 -11.44 -12.59
N LEU A 32 -6.26 -12.47 -12.15
CA LEU A 32 -4.96 -12.32 -11.49
C LEU A 32 -3.86 -12.46 -12.53
N VAL A 33 -3.25 -11.35 -12.90
CA VAL A 33 -1.99 -11.33 -13.66
C VAL A 33 -0.86 -11.39 -12.64
N GLY A 34 0.17 -12.18 -12.89
CA GLY A 34 1.33 -12.28 -11.98
C GLY A 34 2.06 -10.95 -11.83
N GLU A 35 3.23 -10.83 -12.45
CA GLU A 35 4.01 -9.58 -12.43
C GLU A 35 3.86 -8.84 -13.77
N MET A 36 3.55 -7.54 -13.73
CA MET A 36 3.51 -6.71 -14.95
C MET A 36 4.91 -6.20 -15.29
N ARG A 37 5.67 -7.00 -16.03
CA ARG A 37 7.08 -6.70 -16.37
C ARG A 37 7.26 -5.84 -17.62
N ASP A 38 6.35 -5.97 -18.57
CA ASP A 38 6.42 -5.35 -19.88
C ASP A 38 5.19 -4.49 -20.16
N MET A 39 5.38 -3.55 -21.09
CA MET A 39 4.36 -2.59 -21.51
C MET A 39 3.10 -3.28 -22.02
N GLU A 40 3.25 -4.38 -22.76
CA GLU A 40 2.15 -5.12 -23.38
C GLU A 40 1.22 -5.77 -22.33
N THR A 41 1.80 -6.32 -21.27
CA THR A 41 1.05 -6.89 -20.14
C THR A 41 0.31 -5.79 -19.37
N ILE A 42 0.96 -4.65 -19.12
CA ILE A 42 0.33 -3.49 -18.46
C ILE A 42 -0.85 -2.96 -19.28
N GLU A 43 -0.64 -2.73 -20.59
CA GLU A 43 -1.68 -2.23 -21.49
C GLU A 43 -2.89 -3.18 -21.54
N THR A 44 -2.64 -4.48 -21.65
CA THR A 44 -3.71 -5.48 -21.67
C THR A 44 -4.46 -5.54 -20.32
N ALA A 45 -3.75 -5.43 -19.20
CA ALA A 45 -4.36 -5.39 -17.86
C ALA A 45 -5.22 -4.14 -17.66
N MET A 46 -4.75 -2.98 -18.14
CA MET A 46 -5.53 -1.74 -18.11
C MET A 46 -6.79 -1.84 -18.96
N HIS A 47 -6.70 -2.38 -20.18
CA HIS A 47 -7.88 -2.59 -21.03
C HIS A 47 -8.89 -3.58 -20.43
N ALA A 48 -8.41 -4.63 -19.76
CA ALA A 48 -9.27 -5.54 -19.01
C ALA A 48 -10.03 -4.79 -17.89
N ALA A 49 -9.34 -3.93 -17.14
CA ALA A 49 -9.96 -3.11 -16.10
C ALA A 49 -10.96 -2.08 -16.67
N GLU A 50 -10.64 -1.43 -17.79
CA GLU A 50 -11.52 -0.48 -18.50
C GLU A 50 -12.83 -1.14 -18.96
N THR A 51 -12.78 -2.43 -19.29
CA THR A 51 -13.95 -3.21 -19.74
C THR A 51 -14.77 -3.82 -18.60
N GLY A 52 -14.42 -3.52 -17.34
CA GLY A 52 -15.20 -3.89 -16.16
C GLY A 52 -14.70 -5.11 -15.38
N HIS A 53 -13.56 -5.69 -15.77
CA HIS A 53 -12.97 -6.81 -15.05
C HIS A 53 -12.20 -6.34 -13.81
N LEU A 54 -12.28 -7.09 -12.71
CA LEU A 54 -11.36 -6.85 -11.58
C LEU A 54 -10.00 -7.46 -11.90
N VAL A 55 -8.99 -6.61 -12.08
CA VAL A 55 -7.63 -7.05 -12.35
C VAL A 55 -6.76 -6.90 -11.10
N LEU A 56 -6.11 -7.99 -10.71
CA LEU A 56 -5.12 -8.03 -9.64
C LEU A 56 -3.75 -8.28 -10.26
N SER A 57 -2.73 -7.56 -9.81
CA SER A 57 -1.36 -7.82 -10.25
C SER A 57 -0.31 -7.31 -9.26
N THR A 58 0.97 -7.62 -9.52
CA THR A 58 2.11 -7.23 -8.69
C THR A 58 3.14 -6.44 -9.48
N LEU A 59 3.79 -5.49 -8.79
CA LEU A 59 5.00 -4.79 -9.23
C LEU A 59 6.02 -4.77 -8.09
N HIS A 60 7.28 -4.61 -8.44
CA HIS A 60 8.39 -4.49 -7.48
C HIS A 60 8.74 -3.03 -7.19
N THR A 61 7.74 -2.27 -6.75
CA THR A 61 7.85 -0.85 -6.37
C THR A 61 7.79 -0.69 -4.85
N VAL A 62 8.39 0.38 -4.35
CA VAL A 62 8.62 0.55 -2.90
C VAL A 62 7.44 1.17 -2.15
N ASP A 63 6.54 1.84 -2.86
CA ASP A 63 5.34 2.52 -2.35
C ASP A 63 4.28 2.75 -3.45
N ALA A 64 3.12 3.29 -3.08
CA ALA A 64 1.99 3.49 -3.98
C ALA A 64 2.25 4.53 -5.08
N LYS A 65 2.93 5.63 -4.73
CA LYS A 65 3.30 6.69 -5.68
C LYS A 65 4.27 6.17 -6.74
N ASP A 66 5.29 5.44 -6.33
CA ASP A 66 6.27 4.84 -7.24
C ASP A 66 5.65 3.75 -8.09
N THR A 67 4.62 3.05 -7.59
CA THR A 67 3.81 2.11 -8.39
C THR A 67 3.14 2.82 -9.57
N ILE A 68 2.45 3.94 -9.30
CA ILE A 68 1.79 4.75 -10.33
C ILE A 68 2.81 5.29 -11.34
N ASN A 69 3.90 5.88 -10.84
CA ASN A 69 4.97 6.43 -11.68
C ASN A 69 5.64 5.36 -12.55
N ARG A 70 5.84 4.15 -12.01
CA ARG A 70 6.42 3.03 -12.75
C ARG A 70 5.52 2.59 -13.89
N ILE A 71 4.22 2.43 -13.65
CA ILE A 71 3.25 2.05 -14.69
C ILE A 71 3.27 3.06 -15.83
N ILE A 72 3.14 4.35 -15.52
CA ILE A 72 3.14 5.43 -16.53
C ILE A 72 4.49 5.50 -17.26
N GLY A 73 5.59 5.40 -16.53
CA GLY A 73 6.95 5.50 -17.06
C GLY A 73 7.40 4.34 -17.95
N MET A 74 6.63 3.25 -18.05
CA MET A 74 6.90 2.16 -19.01
C MET A 74 6.52 2.53 -20.45
N PHE A 75 5.74 3.60 -20.64
CA PHE A 75 5.28 4.03 -21.95
C PHE A 75 6.11 5.20 -22.51
N PRO A 76 6.21 5.32 -23.84
CA PRO A 76 6.83 6.47 -24.50
C PRO A 76 6.21 7.80 -24.08
N GLY A 77 7.00 8.87 -23.99
CA GLY A 77 6.56 10.16 -23.43
C GLY A 77 5.31 10.77 -24.10
N ASN A 78 5.10 10.52 -25.40
CA ASN A 78 3.90 10.95 -26.12
C ASN A 78 2.62 10.20 -25.72
N GLU A 79 2.74 9.03 -25.10
CA GLU A 79 1.62 8.18 -24.64
C GLU A 79 1.37 8.30 -23.14
N GLN A 80 2.34 8.76 -22.36
CA GLN A 80 2.25 8.81 -20.90
C GLN A 80 1.03 9.57 -20.38
N ASN A 81 0.65 10.69 -21.01
CA ASN A 81 -0.55 11.43 -20.60
C ASN A 81 -1.83 10.62 -20.83
N LYS A 82 -1.92 9.86 -21.92
CA LYS A 82 -3.07 8.98 -22.19
C LYS A 82 -3.13 7.86 -21.15
N ILE A 83 -2.00 7.21 -20.89
CA ILE A 83 -1.91 6.11 -19.91
C ILE A 83 -2.24 6.62 -18.50
N ARG A 84 -1.78 7.81 -18.14
CA ARG A 84 -2.10 8.48 -16.87
C ARG A 84 -3.62 8.67 -16.71
N MET A 85 -4.31 9.18 -17.74
CA MET A 85 -5.77 9.32 -17.72
C MET A 85 -6.47 7.98 -17.53
N SER A 86 -6.10 6.97 -18.32
CA SER A 86 -6.68 5.63 -18.22
C SER A 86 -6.43 5.02 -16.83
N LEU A 87 -5.21 5.12 -16.31
CA LEU A 87 -4.85 4.59 -15.00
C LEU A 87 -5.65 5.26 -13.88
N ALA A 88 -5.78 6.59 -13.91
CA ALA A 88 -6.58 7.33 -12.94
C ALA A 88 -8.05 6.86 -12.91
N ALA A 89 -8.59 6.54 -14.09
CA ALA A 89 -9.97 6.07 -14.23
C ALA A 89 -10.19 4.65 -13.69
N VAL A 90 -9.22 3.74 -13.85
CA VAL A 90 -9.40 2.31 -13.53
C VAL A 90 -8.75 1.83 -12.24
N LEU A 91 -7.71 2.50 -11.73
CA LEU A 91 -6.96 2.08 -10.54
C LEU A 91 -7.87 2.06 -9.32
N GLN A 92 -8.11 0.88 -8.73
CA GLN A 92 -8.94 0.75 -7.52
C GLN A 92 -8.14 0.95 -6.22
N GLY A 93 -6.85 0.60 -6.23
CA GLY A 93 -5.99 0.76 -5.08
C GLY A 93 -4.60 0.16 -5.31
N VAL A 94 -3.68 0.51 -4.41
CA VAL A 94 -2.32 -0.04 -4.37
C VAL A 94 -2.03 -0.46 -2.93
N LEU A 95 -1.53 -1.69 -2.78
CA LEU A 95 -1.09 -2.25 -1.50
C LEU A 95 0.41 -2.52 -1.56
N SER A 96 1.20 -1.65 -0.94
CA SER A 96 2.66 -1.82 -0.88
C SER A 96 3.02 -2.45 0.46
N GLN A 97 3.90 -3.47 0.45
CA GLN A 97 4.17 -4.29 1.63
C GLN A 97 5.66 -4.31 1.99
N ARG A 98 5.96 -4.19 3.30
CA ARG A 98 7.30 -4.40 3.88
C ARG A 98 7.19 -5.45 4.98
N LEU A 99 8.00 -6.51 4.91
CA LEU A 99 8.08 -7.52 5.95
C LEU A 99 9.13 -7.12 6.98
N VAL A 100 8.70 -6.56 8.10
CA VAL A 100 9.56 -6.11 9.19
C VAL A 100 9.79 -7.21 10.20
N LYS A 101 10.95 -7.21 10.87
CA LYS A 101 11.25 -8.17 11.94
C LYS A 101 10.48 -7.81 13.20
N THR A 102 9.83 -8.80 13.80
CA THR A 102 9.14 -8.62 15.08
C THR A 102 10.10 -8.83 16.24
N ARG A 103 9.74 -8.32 17.42
CA ARG A 103 10.56 -8.48 18.64
C ARG A 103 10.76 -9.95 19.04
N ASP A 104 9.82 -10.83 18.68
CA ASP A 104 9.93 -12.29 18.87
C ASP A 104 10.72 -13.02 17.76
N GLY A 105 11.37 -12.28 16.86
CA GLY A 105 12.24 -12.80 15.80
C GLY A 105 11.51 -13.31 14.54
N LYS A 106 10.19 -13.13 14.45
CA LYS A 106 9.38 -13.47 13.28
C LYS A 106 9.26 -12.28 12.30
N ARG A 107 8.18 -12.24 11.52
CA ARG A 107 7.87 -11.16 10.57
C ARG A 107 6.45 -10.66 10.77
N ALA A 108 6.27 -9.35 10.61
CA ALA A 108 4.98 -8.70 10.47
C ALA A 108 4.96 -7.90 9.16
N ALA A 109 3.79 -7.75 8.54
CA ALA A 109 3.63 -6.91 7.36
C ALA A 109 3.28 -5.49 7.81
N ALA A 110 4.14 -4.52 7.48
CA ALA A 110 3.76 -3.13 7.39
C ALA A 110 3.21 -2.89 5.97
N ILE A 111 2.01 -2.35 5.86
CA ILE A 111 1.31 -2.22 4.58
C ILE A 111 0.90 -0.76 4.38
N GLU A 112 1.38 -0.13 3.32
CA GLU A 112 0.82 1.11 2.81
C GLU A 112 -0.40 0.80 1.93
N ILE A 113 -1.47 1.55 2.14
CA ILE A 113 -2.77 1.34 1.51
C ILE A 113 -3.20 2.63 0.84
N LEU A 114 -3.17 2.65 -0.49
CA LEU A 114 -3.86 3.64 -1.31
C LEU A 114 -5.15 3.02 -1.83
N LEU A 115 -6.27 3.71 -1.66
CA LEU A 115 -7.54 3.33 -2.27
C LEU A 115 -8.03 4.45 -3.19
N ARG A 116 -8.83 4.09 -4.20
CA ARG A 116 -9.38 5.09 -5.11
C ARG A 116 -10.39 5.98 -4.39
N ASN A 117 -10.21 7.30 -4.53
CA ASN A 117 -11.23 8.30 -4.26
C ASN A 117 -11.06 9.46 -5.27
N ALA A 118 -12.00 10.42 -5.27
CA ALA A 118 -11.97 11.54 -6.21
C ALA A 118 -10.67 12.37 -6.14
N ARG A 119 -10.06 12.51 -4.95
CA ARG A 119 -8.78 13.22 -4.79
C ARG A 119 -7.65 12.45 -5.44
N ILE A 120 -7.49 11.16 -5.15
CA ILE A 120 -6.45 10.31 -5.75
C ILE A 120 -6.57 10.29 -7.27
N GLU A 121 -7.79 10.14 -7.81
CA GLU A 121 -8.04 10.20 -9.25
C GLU A 121 -7.58 11.54 -9.83
N SER A 122 -7.95 12.68 -9.22
CA SER A 122 -7.52 14.01 -9.69
C SER A 122 -6.01 14.22 -9.59
N LEU A 123 -5.35 13.70 -8.55
CA LEU A 123 -3.91 13.85 -8.38
C LEU A 123 -3.15 13.08 -9.46
N ILE A 124 -3.60 11.85 -9.75
CA ILE A 124 -3.01 11.05 -10.82
C ILE A 124 -3.26 11.71 -12.16
N SER A 125 -4.49 12.17 -12.44
CA SER A 125 -4.83 12.79 -13.72
C SER A 125 -4.02 14.06 -13.97
N ASP A 126 -3.90 14.91 -12.96
CA ASP A 126 -3.26 16.22 -13.08
C ASP A 126 -1.72 16.14 -13.00
N GLY A 127 -1.15 14.95 -12.83
CA GLY A 127 0.31 14.77 -12.70
C GLY A 127 0.88 15.27 -11.37
N ARG A 128 0.05 15.38 -10.33
CA ARG A 128 0.40 15.87 -9.00
C ARG A 128 0.82 14.73 -8.07
N ASP A 129 1.67 13.83 -8.59
CA ASP A 129 2.03 12.56 -7.94
C ASP A 129 2.70 12.77 -6.58
N GLY A 130 3.38 13.92 -6.37
CA GLY A 130 4.02 14.27 -5.10
C GLY A 130 3.08 14.43 -3.91
N GLU A 131 1.80 14.70 -4.16
CA GLU A 131 0.79 14.92 -3.11
C GLU A 131 0.02 13.65 -2.74
N ILE A 132 0.31 12.53 -3.41
CA ILE A 132 -0.39 11.25 -3.20
C ILE A 132 -0.13 10.73 -1.78
N THR A 133 1.10 10.81 -1.28
CA THR A 133 1.44 10.31 0.07
C THR A 133 0.67 11.05 1.16
N ASP A 134 0.51 12.38 1.04
CA ASP A 134 -0.29 13.17 1.98
C ASP A 134 -1.78 12.80 1.88
N ALA A 135 -2.30 12.62 0.66
CA ALA A 135 -3.67 12.17 0.44
C ALA A 135 -3.95 10.79 1.06
N ILE A 136 -2.99 9.87 1.01
CA ILE A 136 -3.06 8.58 1.70
C ILE A 136 -3.11 8.80 3.22
N ALA A 137 -2.22 9.62 3.77
CA ALA A 137 -2.11 9.85 5.20
C ALA A 137 -3.40 10.44 5.80
N GLU A 138 -3.97 11.43 5.12
CA GLU A 138 -5.24 12.07 5.48
C GLU A 138 -6.45 11.13 5.30
N GLY A 139 -6.34 10.14 4.42
CA GLY A 139 -7.38 9.17 4.12
C GLY A 139 -7.56 8.06 5.16
N LYS A 140 -6.74 8.03 6.22
CA LYS A 140 -6.69 6.91 7.17
C LYS A 140 -8.02 6.60 7.84
N ASP A 141 -8.62 7.59 8.48
CA ASP A 141 -9.83 7.36 9.27
C ASP A 141 -11.10 7.20 8.42
N ILE A 142 -11.15 7.85 7.26
CA ILE A 142 -12.36 7.93 6.43
C ILE A 142 -12.41 6.79 5.41
N TYR A 143 -11.28 6.49 4.78
CA TYR A 143 -11.21 5.55 3.67
C TYR A 143 -10.45 4.27 4.03
N GLY A 144 -9.85 4.17 5.21
CA GLY A 144 -8.99 3.04 5.57
C GLY A 144 -7.67 3.01 4.81
N MET A 145 -7.22 4.16 4.31
CA MET A 145 -5.89 4.32 3.73
C MET A 145 -4.83 4.33 4.86
N GLN A 146 -3.56 4.22 4.52
CA GLN A 146 -2.48 4.49 5.48
C GLN A 146 -1.15 4.53 4.75
N THR A 147 -0.24 5.39 5.20
CA THR A 147 1.16 5.37 4.73
C THR A 147 1.94 4.26 5.41
N PHE A 148 3.12 3.94 4.87
CA PHE A 148 4.05 3.04 5.57
C PHE A 148 4.41 3.53 6.96
N ASP A 149 4.68 4.83 7.13
CA ASP A 149 5.09 5.40 8.42
C ASP A 149 3.98 5.28 9.46
N GLN A 150 2.71 5.49 9.05
CA GLN A 150 1.55 5.23 9.91
C GLN A 150 1.43 3.74 10.28
N ALA A 151 1.63 2.83 9.33
CA ALA A 151 1.58 1.39 9.60
C ALA A 151 2.72 0.93 10.53
N LEU A 152 3.93 1.47 10.38
CA LEU A 152 5.08 1.19 11.25
C LEU A 152 4.87 1.74 12.65
N LEU A 153 4.34 2.96 12.76
CA LEU A 153 3.95 3.55 14.04
C LEU A 153 2.94 2.66 14.75
N ASP A 154 1.89 2.19 14.07
CA ASP A 154 0.89 1.31 14.67
C ASP A 154 1.50 -0.03 15.15
N LEU A 155 2.44 -0.61 14.39
CA LEU A 155 3.16 -1.82 14.81
C LEU A 155 4.05 -1.57 16.03
N TYR A 156 4.73 -0.42 16.09
CA TYR A 156 5.54 -0.02 17.23
C TYR A 156 4.70 0.19 18.49
N GLN A 157 3.60 0.94 18.38
CA GLN A 157 2.69 1.23 19.49
C GLN A 157 2.07 -0.03 20.09
N ARG A 158 1.86 -1.06 19.26
CA ARG A 158 1.39 -2.39 19.69
C ARG A 158 2.51 -3.27 20.28
N GLY A 159 3.73 -2.78 20.35
CA GLY A 159 4.91 -3.50 20.83
C GLY A 159 5.36 -4.65 19.92
N ILE A 160 4.94 -4.67 18.66
CA ILE A 160 5.24 -5.76 17.71
C ILE A 160 6.67 -5.65 17.17
N ILE A 161 7.11 -4.41 16.89
CA ILE A 161 8.45 -4.08 16.41
C ILE A 161 9.13 -3.12 17.39
N ASP A 162 10.46 -3.02 17.33
CA ASP A 162 11.21 -2.02 18.07
C ASP A 162 11.44 -0.75 17.23
N GLU A 163 11.94 0.31 17.88
CA GLU A 163 12.22 1.60 17.26
C GLU A 163 13.21 1.47 16.08
N ASN A 164 14.28 0.68 16.26
CA ASN A 164 15.30 0.51 15.23
C ASN A 164 14.71 -0.09 13.95
N GLU A 165 13.87 -1.12 14.10
CA GLU A 165 13.18 -1.75 12.97
C GLU A 165 12.16 -0.81 12.32
N ALA A 166 11.41 -0.04 13.12
CA ALA A 166 10.49 0.97 12.59
C ALA A 166 11.23 2.01 11.74
N LEU A 167 12.31 2.59 12.27
CA LEU A 167 13.11 3.59 11.56
C LEU A 167 13.84 3.02 10.35
N LEU A 168 14.35 1.79 10.42
CA LEU A 168 15.01 1.12 9.29
C LEU A 168 14.09 1.01 8.07
N ASN A 169 12.80 0.81 8.30
CA ASN A 169 11.81 0.62 7.26
C ASN A 169 10.95 1.87 6.97
N ALA A 170 11.25 3.01 7.59
CA ALA A 170 10.50 4.26 7.40
C ALA A 170 10.70 4.86 6.00
N THR A 171 9.63 5.42 5.44
CA THR A 171 9.70 6.27 4.24
C THR A 171 10.29 7.63 4.60
N ASN A 172 9.81 8.29 5.66
CA ASN A 172 10.46 9.46 6.26
C ASN A 172 10.93 9.15 7.69
N ARG A 173 12.23 8.87 7.82
CA ARG A 173 12.88 8.55 9.09
C ARG A 173 12.75 9.67 10.14
N GLY A 174 12.82 10.93 9.71
CA GLY A 174 12.78 12.08 10.61
C GLY A 174 11.39 12.25 11.22
N ASP A 175 10.37 12.24 10.37
CA ASP A 175 8.98 12.39 10.79
C ASP A 175 8.54 11.22 11.68
N LEU A 176 8.86 9.99 11.28
CA LEU A 176 8.54 8.82 12.10
C LEU A 176 9.24 8.88 13.46
N LYS A 177 10.52 9.28 13.52
CA LYS A 177 11.22 9.41 14.81
C LYS A 177 10.51 10.39 15.75
N MET A 178 10.10 11.54 15.25
CA MET A 178 9.32 12.50 16.05
C MET A 178 8.01 11.90 16.56
N GLN A 179 7.31 11.11 15.73
CA GLN A 179 6.07 10.44 16.15
C GLN A 179 6.30 9.38 17.22
N LEU A 180 7.38 8.60 17.12
CA LEU A 180 7.76 7.60 18.12
C LEU A 180 8.11 8.27 19.46
N ASP A 181 8.93 9.32 19.44
CA ASP A 181 9.33 10.06 20.65
C ASP A 181 8.12 10.71 21.36
N ASN A 182 7.17 11.24 20.58
CA ASN A 182 5.92 11.80 21.11
C ASN A 182 5.06 10.71 21.79
N PHE A 183 4.98 9.52 21.20
CA PHE A 183 4.25 8.40 21.78
C PHE A 183 4.90 7.90 23.08
N ASP A 184 6.21 7.73 23.10
CA ASP A 184 6.95 7.28 24.29
C ASP A 184 6.82 8.29 25.43
N SER A 185 6.97 9.59 25.13
CA SER A 185 6.78 10.67 26.11
C SER A 185 5.37 10.67 26.70
N ALA A 186 4.34 10.41 25.87
CA ALA A 186 2.97 10.33 26.33
C ALA A 186 2.71 9.11 27.22
N ASN A 187 3.36 7.97 26.97
CA ASN A 187 3.23 6.78 27.82
C ASN A 187 3.94 6.93 29.16
N VAL A 188 5.15 7.49 29.18
CA VAL A 188 5.86 7.80 30.44
C VAL A 188 5.03 8.72 31.32
N GLY A 189 4.38 9.73 30.71
CA GLY A 189 3.46 10.62 31.42
C GLY A 189 2.25 9.90 32.03
N ARG A 190 1.69 8.89 31.35
CA ARG A 190 0.57 8.08 31.87
C ARG A 190 1.00 7.19 33.04
N GLU A 191 2.12 6.48 32.91
CA GLU A 191 2.67 5.64 33.98
C GLU A 191 2.94 6.46 35.24
N THR A 192 3.56 7.64 35.08
CA THR A 192 3.84 8.55 36.20
C THR A 192 2.57 9.01 36.92
N ILE A 193 1.49 9.28 36.18
CA ILE A 193 0.19 9.67 36.76
C ILE A 193 -0.45 8.47 37.47
N GLU A 194 -0.45 7.28 36.86
CA GLU A 194 -1.00 6.08 37.48
C GLU A 194 -0.28 5.74 38.79
N ASP A 195 1.06 5.80 38.81
CA ASP A 195 1.88 5.57 40.00
C ASP A 195 1.55 6.59 41.10
N ALA A 196 1.47 7.89 40.77
CA ALA A 196 1.10 8.93 41.72
C ALA A 196 -0.32 8.74 42.29
N MET A 197 -1.28 8.29 41.48
CA MET A 197 -2.65 8.01 41.92
C MET A 197 -2.73 6.76 42.82
N ILE A 198 -1.85 5.77 42.62
CA ILE A 198 -1.71 4.61 43.51
C ILE A 198 -1.20 5.07 44.88
N ASP A 199 -0.14 5.88 44.91
CA ASP A 199 0.45 6.39 46.15
C ASP A 199 -0.56 7.22 46.97
N LEU A 200 -1.31 8.14 46.32
CA LEU A 200 -2.38 8.92 46.96
C LEU A 200 -3.48 8.05 47.59
N LYS A 201 -3.86 6.94 46.93
CA LYS A 201 -4.86 5.99 47.47
C LYS A 201 -4.33 5.17 48.65
N ILE A 202 -3.02 4.99 48.76
CA ILE A 202 -2.38 4.32 49.89
C ILE A 202 -2.33 5.27 51.09
N GLU A 203 -2.02 6.55 50.88
CA GLU A 203 -2.01 7.57 51.95
C GLU A 203 -3.40 7.82 52.56
N GLU A 204 -4.48 7.79 51.78
CA GLU A 204 -5.86 7.96 52.31
C GLU A 204 -6.39 6.77 53.13
N LYS A 205 -5.68 5.63 53.16
CA LYS A 205 -6.09 4.41 53.88
C LYS A 205 -5.37 4.20 55.23
N VAL A 206 -4.56 5.15 55.67
CA VAL A 206 -3.84 5.15 56.96
C VAL A 206 -4.43 6.21 57.88
#